data_AF-A0A7V5SRE4-F1
#
_entry.id   AF-A0A7V5SRE4-F1
#
_cell.length_a   1.000
_cell.length_b   1.000
_cell.length_c   1.000
_cell.angle_alpha   90.00
_cell.angle_beta   90.00
_cell.angle_gamma   90.00
#
_symmetry.space_group_name_H-M   'P 1'
#
loop_
_entity.id
_entity.type
_entity.pdbx_description
1 polymer ?
#
loop_
_entity_poly.entity_id
_entity_poly.type
_entity_poly.pdbx_seq_one_letter_code
_entity_poly.pdbx_strand_id
1 'polypeptide(L)'
;KQSVTSIVNIQLAKFRAEWCKVPITSTEDGVSPIILRYSDVLLMYAEAALYLNENITEGKEYFNMVRRRAFGLPINSVSAIDKELTLDNIKQERAFEFCGENIRKYDLIRWGELKKKIDEAKENIRNLRDSTGNYINIPREIYYKTDTFASDEFHITFYGLKRNETEDKTVTEPSKGWIKKSWVNSVSNGEQLLNDTWINYLYHGDPDKRQLLPIMSIIINKSQGKLKNDYGYNN
;
A
#
# COMPACT_ATOMS: atom_id res chain seq x y z
N LYS A 1 -19.19 2.45 18.51
CA LYS A 1 -19.66 3.48 17.55
C LYS A 1 -18.51 3.82 16.61
N GLN A 2 -18.62 3.50 15.32
CA GLN A 2 -17.62 3.92 14.33
C GLN A 2 -17.88 5.39 13.95
N SER A 3 -16.83 6.19 13.89
CA SER A 3 -16.90 7.60 13.49
C SER A 3 -15.70 7.92 12.61
N VAL A 4 -15.91 8.74 11.58
CA VAL A 4 -14.80 9.24 10.76
C VAL A 4 -13.92 10.14 11.64
N THR A 5 -12.72 9.66 11.99
CA THR A 5 -11.74 10.41 12.81
C THR A 5 -10.78 11.21 11.95
N SER A 6 -10.45 10.71 10.76
CA SER A 6 -9.59 11.36 9.77
C SER A 6 -9.91 10.82 8.37
N ILE A 7 -9.79 11.68 7.36
CA ILE A 7 -9.92 11.32 5.94
C ILE A 7 -8.56 11.27 5.21
N VAL A 8 -7.47 11.64 5.91
CA VAL A 8 -6.10 11.67 5.36
C VAL A 8 -5.29 10.46 5.80
N ASN A 9 -5.79 9.68 6.76
CA ASN A 9 -5.14 8.46 7.22
C ASN A 9 -5.58 7.29 6.35
N ILE A 10 -4.64 6.68 5.64
CA ILE A 10 -4.87 5.43 4.91
C ILE A 10 -4.49 4.27 5.83
N GLN A 11 -5.47 3.45 6.19
CA GLN A 11 -5.25 2.20 6.91
C GLN A 11 -5.41 1.03 5.95
N LEU A 12 -4.51 0.06 6.04
CA LEU A 12 -4.59 -1.16 5.23
C LEU A 12 -5.70 -2.05 5.79
N ALA A 13 -6.76 -2.26 5.00
CA ALA A 13 -7.91 -3.08 5.41
C ALA A 13 -7.61 -4.60 5.51
N LYS A 14 -6.39 -5.02 5.18
CA LYS A 14 -5.98 -6.43 5.14
C LYS A 14 -5.94 -7.09 6.52
N PHE A 15 -5.60 -6.33 7.55
CA PHE A 15 -5.43 -6.81 8.92
C PHE A 15 -6.44 -6.15 9.87
N ARG A 16 -7.73 -6.22 9.54
CA ARG A 16 -8.80 -5.68 10.38
C ARG A 16 -9.06 -6.58 11.58
N ALA A 17 -8.84 -6.03 12.78
CA ALA A 17 -9.10 -6.71 14.04
C ALA A 17 -10.58 -7.11 14.18
N GLU A 18 -11.50 -6.33 13.59
CA GLU A 18 -12.94 -6.63 13.59
C GLU A 18 -13.31 -7.89 12.81
N TRP A 19 -12.41 -8.40 11.98
CA TRP A 19 -12.58 -9.62 11.19
C TRP A 19 -11.88 -10.82 11.81
N CYS A 20 -11.14 -10.62 12.90
CA CYS A 20 -10.54 -11.70 13.66
C CYS A 20 -11.63 -12.51 14.35
N LYS A 21 -11.59 -13.83 14.17
CA LYS A 21 -12.49 -14.77 14.87
C LYS A 21 -12.07 -14.99 16.33
N VAL A 22 -10.82 -14.68 16.66
CA VAL A 22 -10.27 -14.82 18.01
C VAL A 22 -10.66 -13.57 18.81
N PRO A 23 -11.17 -13.72 20.04
CA PRO A 23 -11.49 -12.58 20.88
C PRO A 23 -10.27 -11.71 21.11
N ILE A 24 -10.41 -10.40 20.87
CA ILE A 24 -9.41 -9.40 21.22
C ILE A 24 -9.34 -9.33 22.74
N THR A 25 -8.16 -9.56 23.33
CA THR A 25 -7.91 -9.38 24.77
C THR A 25 -7.10 -8.11 25.00
N SER A 26 -6.85 -7.71 26.25
CA SER A 26 -6.16 -6.45 26.56
C SER A 26 -4.74 -6.34 25.98
N THR A 27 -4.10 -7.46 25.63
CA THR A 27 -2.72 -7.50 25.11
C THR A 27 -2.60 -8.17 23.74
N GLU A 28 -3.71 -8.61 23.13
CA GLU A 28 -3.71 -9.32 21.86
C GLU A 28 -4.80 -8.76 20.94
N ASP A 29 -4.41 -8.36 19.74
CA ASP A 29 -5.31 -7.88 18.68
C ASP A 29 -5.94 -9.02 17.87
N GLY A 30 -5.62 -10.28 18.20
CA GLY A 30 -6.09 -11.49 17.52
C GLY A 30 -5.54 -11.67 16.10
N VAL A 31 -4.60 -10.82 15.65
CA VAL A 31 -4.01 -10.86 14.30
C VAL A 31 -2.65 -11.57 14.34
N SER A 32 -2.57 -12.75 13.74
CA SER A 32 -1.29 -13.46 13.60
C SER A 32 -0.42 -12.83 12.50
N PRO A 33 0.87 -12.52 12.76
CA PRO A 33 1.77 -12.03 11.72
C PRO A 33 2.03 -13.11 10.66
N ILE A 34 2.01 -12.71 9.39
CA ILE A 34 2.31 -13.60 8.27
C ILE A 34 3.81 -13.54 7.98
N ILE A 35 4.52 -14.65 8.20
CA ILE A 35 5.94 -14.78 7.86
C ILE A 35 6.12 -15.31 6.44
N LEU A 36 5.34 -16.34 6.08
CA LEU A 36 5.30 -16.93 4.75
C LEU A 36 3.90 -17.49 4.50
N ARG A 37 3.44 -17.42 3.25
CA ARG A 37 2.18 -18.04 2.84
C ARG A 37 2.27 -18.62 1.45
N TYR A 38 1.34 -19.51 1.14
CA TYR A 38 1.42 -20.34 -0.05
C TYR A 38 1.50 -19.55 -1.37
N SER A 39 0.79 -18.43 -1.50
CA SER A 39 0.90 -17.60 -2.71
C SER A 39 2.29 -16.99 -2.91
N ASP A 40 3.07 -16.77 -1.84
CA ASP A 40 4.46 -16.30 -1.96
C ASP A 40 5.33 -17.42 -2.53
N VAL A 41 5.12 -18.66 -2.10
CA VAL A 41 5.77 -19.84 -2.70
C VAL A 41 5.43 -19.96 -4.19
N LEU A 42 4.15 -19.83 -4.56
CA LEU A 42 3.71 -19.87 -5.96
C LEU A 42 4.35 -18.76 -6.80
N LEU A 43 4.39 -17.52 -6.29
CA LEU A 43 4.98 -16.40 -7.02
C LEU A 43 6.51 -16.45 -7.06
N MET A 44 7.18 -16.99 -6.03
CA MET A 44 8.61 -17.27 -6.06
C MET A 44 8.95 -18.38 -7.07
N TYR A 45 8.14 -19.43 -7.16
CA TYR A 45 8.30 -20.47 -8.18
C TYR A 45 8.14 -19.87 -9.59
N ALA A 46 7.08 -19.10 -9.81
CA ALA A 46 6.84 -18.44 -11.10
C ALA A 46 8.00 -17.52 -11.50
N GLU A 47 8.57 -16.80 -10.55
CA GLU A 47 9.75 -15.97 -10.77
C GLU A 47 11.00 -16.79 -11.10
N ALA A 48 11.29 -17.85 -10.33
CA ALA A 48 12.42 -18.72 -10.58
C ALA A 48 12.33 -19.41 -11.94
N ALA A 49 11.15 -19.94 -12.28
CA ALA A 49 10.86 -20.54 -13.59
C ALA A 49 11.16 -19.56 -14.73
N LEU A 50 10.72 -18.30 -14.59
CA LEU A 50 11.00 -17.25 -15.57
C LEU A 50 12.49 -16.95 -15.72
N TYR A 51 13.24 -16.83 -14.61
CA TYR A 51 14.68 -16.52 -14.65
C TYR A 51 15.53 -17.67 -15.18
N LEU A 52 15.18 -18.92 -14.84
CA LEU A 52 15.89 -20.11 -15.30
C LEU A 52 15.49 -20.49 -16.74
N ASN A 53 14.39 -19.92 -17.25
CA ASN A 53 13.77 -20.32 -18.51
C ASN A 53 13.39 -21.81 -18.53
N GLU A 54 12.95 -22.32 -17.38
CA GLU A 54 12.54 -23.71 -17.15
C GLU A 54 11.14 -23.73 -16.53
N ASN A 55 10.34 -24.77 -16.82
CA ASN A 55 8.97 -24.92 -16.29
C ASN A 55 8.07 -23.69 -16.47
N ILE A 56 8.26 -22.91 -17.54
CA ILE A 56 7.53 -21.65 -17.80
C ILE A 56 6.02 -21.84 -17.81
N THR A 57 5.51 -22.92 -18.40
CA THR A 57 4.07 -23.22 -18.43
C THR A 57 3.49 -23.39 -17.03
N GLU A 58 4.21 -24.11 -16.16
CA GLU A 58 3.79 -24.33 -14.78
C GLU A 58 3.92 -23.05 -13.95
N GLY A 59 5.03 -22.31 -14.11
CA GLY A 59 5.22 -21.01 -13.47
C GLY A 59 4.13 -20.01 -13.85
N LYS A 60 3.72 -19.98 -15.12
CA LYS A 60 2.60 -19.16 -15.60
C LYS A 60 1.29 -19.56 -14.96
N GLU A 61 1.05 -20.86 -14.80
CA GLU A 61 -0.16 -21.36 -14.15
C GLU A 61 -0.20 -20.98 -12.67
N TYR A 62 0.89 -21.17 -11.92
CA TYR A 62 0.96 -20.76 -10.51
C TYR A 62 0.81 -19.24 -10.31
N PHE A 63 1.38 -18.45 -11.21
CA PHE A 63 1.16 -17.00 -11.25
C PHE A 63 -0.33 -16.66 -11.45
N ASN A 64 -1.00 -17.32 -12.40
CA ASN A 64 -2.41 -17.06 -12.69
C ASN A 64 -3.37 -17.64 -11.64
N MET A 65 -3.01 -18.72 -10.93
CA MET A 65 -3.79 -19.21 -9.79
C MET A 65 -3.96 -18.13 -8.71
N VAL A 66 -2.89 -17.39 -8.40
CA VAL A 66 -2.95 -16.28 -7.43
C VAL A 66 -3.89 -15.17 -7.93
N ARG A 67 -3.76 -14.81 -9.21
CA ARG A 67 -4.64 -13.81 -9.85
C ARG A 67 -6.11 -14.23 -9.80
N ARG A 68 -6.44 -15.44 -10.26
CA ARG A 68 -7.81 -15.97 -10.29
C ARG A 68 -8.43 -15.94 -8.89
N ARG A 69 -7.68 -16.34 -7.87
CA ARG A 69 -8.13 -16.28 -6.48
C ARG A 69 -8.44 -14.85 -6.05
N ALA A 70 -7.58 -13.87 -6.36
CA ALA A 70 -7.78 -12.48 -5.99
C ALA A 70 -9.06 -11.87 -6.61
N PHE A 71 -9.49 -12.38 -7.77
CA PHE A 71 -10.71 -11.98 -8.46
C PHE A 71 -11.93 -12.85 -8.12
N GLY A 72 -11.81 -13.79 -7.17
CA GLY A 72 -12.92 -14.67 -6.75
C GLY A 72 -13.30 -15.73 -7.78
N LEU A 73 -12.37 -16.10 -8.67
CA LEU A 73 -12.59 -17.07 -9.75
C LEU A 73 -12.00 -18.44 -9.39
N PRO A 74 -12.48 -19.54 -10.03
CA PRO A 74 -11.90 -20.86 -9.86
C PRO A 74 -10.40 -20.87 -10.22
N ILE A 75 -9.56 -21.33 -9.29
CA ILE A 75 -8.10 -21.23 -9.44
C ILE A 75 -7.54 -22.15 -10.54
N ASN A 76 -8.21 -23.27 -10.83
CA ASN A 76 -7.77 -24.28 -11.80
C ASN A 76 -8.45 -24.12 -13.17
N SER A 77 -8.97 -22.93 -13.49
CA SER A 77 -9.69 -22.68 -14.74
C SER A 77 -9.20 -21.38 -15.37
N VAL A 78 -8.74 -21.47 -16.62
CA VAL A 78 -8.29 -20.32 -17.42
C VAL A 78 -9.36 -19.23 -17.42
N SER A 79 -8.93 -17.98 -17.30
CA SER A 79 -9.82 -16.83 -17.21
C SER A 79 -9.29 -15.63 -17.99
N ALA A 80 -10.19 -14.70 -18.34
CA ALA A 80 -9.84 -13.44 -19.00
C ALA A 80 -8.92 -12.54 -18.14
N ILE A 81 -8.80 -12.80 -16.83
CA ILE A 81 -7.86 -12.08 -15.97
C ILE A 81 -6.43 -12.63 -16.03
N ASP A 82 -6.22 -13.78 -16.69
CA ASP A 82 -4.92 -14.41 -16.79
C ASP A 82 -3.97 -13.50 -17.58
N LYS A 83 -2.69 -13.57 -17.23
CA LYS A 83 -1.64 -12.77 -17.86
C LYS A 83 -0.46 -13.64 -18.25
N GLU A 84 0.33 -13.12 -19.19
CA GLU A 84 1.62 -13.69 -19.56
C GLU A 84 2.62 -13.59 -18.41
N LEU A 85 3.46 -14.62 -18.29
CA LEU A 85 4.52 -14.65 -17.29
C LEU A 85 5.68 -13.76 -17.77
N THR A 86 5.72 -12.53 -17.25
CA THR A 86 6.81 -11.59 -17.47
C THR A 86 7.29 -11.05 -16.12
N LEU A 87 8.53 -10.58 -16.06
CA LEU A 87 9.08 -10.08 -14.81
C LEU A 87 8.27 -8.88 -14.28
N ASP A 88 7.82 -7.99 -15.16
CA ASP A 88 6.98 -6.85 -14.77
C ASP A 88 5.62 -7.26 -14.23
N ASN A 89 4.99 -8.28 -14.84
CA ASN A 89 3.72 -8.83 -14.33
C ASN A 89 3.92 -9.48 -12.96
N ILE A 90 5.01 -10.23 -12.74
CA ILE A 90 5.35 -10.81 -11.42
C ILE A 90 5.59 -9.70 -10.40
N LYS A 91 6.43 -8.71 -10.73
CA LYS A 91 6.72 -7.56 -9.86
C LYS A 91 5.46 -6.81 -9.46
N GLN A 92 4.52 -6.65 -10.39
CA GLN A 92 3.23 -6.00 -10.15
C GLN A 92 2.31 -6.87 -9.28
N GLU A 93 2.21 -8.18 -9.58
CA GLU A 93 1.36 -9.10 -8.82
C GLU A 93 1.82 -9.23 -7.38
N ARG A 94 3.13 -9.34 -7.14
CA ARG A 94 3.71 -9.32 -5.79
C ARG A 94 3.37 -8.03 -5.04
N ALA A 95 3.30 -6.89 -5.72
CA ALA A 95 2.91 -5.62 -5.10
C ALA A 95 1.44 -5.62 -4.62
N PHE A 96 0.54 -6.15 -5.45
CA PHE A 96 -0.89 -6.22 -5.12
C PHE A 96 -1.18 -7.27 -4.05
N GLU A 97 -0.63 -8.47 -4.24
CA GLU A 97 -0.89 -9.62 -3.38
C GLU A 97 -0.32 -9.40 -1.97
N PHE A 98 0.89 -8.85 -1.85
CA PHE A 98 1.62 -8.71 -0.57
C PHE A 98 1.59 -7.31 0.05
N CYS A 99 0.67 -6.44 -0.38
CA CYS A 99 0.48 -5.14 0.27
C CYS A 99 0.24 -5.35 1.79
N GLY A 100 1.01 -4.62 2.62
CA GLY A 100 0.95 -4.71 4.08
C GLY A 100 1.75 -5.84 4.74
N GLU A 101 2.37 -6.75 3.98
CA GLU A 101 3.09 -7.91 4.54
C GLU A 101 4.59 -7.67 4.76
N ASN A 102 5.06 -6.42 4.70
CA ASN A 102 6.45 -6.03 4.97
C ASN A 102 7.54 -6.64 4.04
N ILE A 103 7.19 -7.24 2.91
CA ILE A 103 8.17 -7.85 2.00
C ILE A 103 8.60 -6.96 0.81
N ARG A 104 7.78 -5.95 0.43
CA ARG A 104 8.00 -5.17 -0.80
C ARG A 104 9.36 -4.48 -0.86
N LYS A 105 9.87 -4.01 0.27
CA LYS A 105 11.21 -3.39 0.34
C LYS A 105 12.30 -4.37 -0.12
N TYR A 106 12.25 -5.61 0.37
CA TYR A 106 13.25 -6.63 0.05
C TYR A 106 13.15 -7.10 -1.40
N ASP A 107 11.93 -7.21 -1.94
CA ASP A 107 11.69 -7.44 -3.36
C ASP A 107 12.34 -6.37 -4.24
N LEU A 108 12.17 -5.09 -3.89
CA LEU A 108 12.80 -4.01 -4.65
C LEU A 108 14.33 -3.98 -4.51
N ILE A 109 14.87 -4.35 -3.35
CA ILE A 109 16.32 -4.47 -3.13
C ILE A 109 16.92 -5.54 -4.05
N ARG A 110 16.37 -6.76 -4.03
CA ARG A 110 16.92 -7.88 -4.82
C ARG A 110 16.76 -7.68 -6.34
N TRP A 111 15.78 -6.87 -6.78
CA TRP A 111 15.66 -6.46 -8.17
C TRP A 111 16.51 -5.24 -8.56
N GLY A 112 17.18 -4.59 -7.60
CA GLY A 112 17.96 -3.36 -7.87
C GLY A 112 17.08 -2.16 -8.25
N GLU A 113 15.84 -2.10 -7.76
CA GLU A 113 14.86 -1.08 -8.13
C GLU A 113 14.38 -0.22 -6.95
N LEU A 114 14.98 -0.35 -5.76
CA LEU A 114 14.51 0.33 -4.55
C LEU A 114 14.42 1.85 -4.72
N LYS A 115 15.53 2.52 -5.00
CA LYS A 115 15.52 3.98 -5.17
C LYS A 115 14.57 4.40 -6.29
N LYS A 116 14.67 3.76 -7.45
CA LYS A 116 13.83 4.04 -8.62
C LYS A 116 12.34 4.02 -8.27
N LYS A 117 11.87 2.98 -7.58
CA LYS A 117 10.45 2.85 -7.22
C LYS A 117 10.00 3.81 -6.13
N ILE A 118 10.87 4.19 -5.19
CA ILE A 118 10.52 5.23 -4.22
C ILE A 118 10.49 6.62 -4.88
N ASP A 119 11.38 6.89 -5.85
CA ASP A 119 11.35 8.13 -6.64
C ASP A 119 10.07 8.22 -7.49
N GLU A 120 9.69 7.13 -8.17
CA GLU A 120 8.40 7.02 -8.87
C GLU A 120 7.22 7.26 -7.91
N ALA A 121 7.28 6.74 -6.67
CA ALA A 121 6.24 6.96 -5.66
C ALA A 121 6.15 8.43 -5.22
N LYS A 122 7.30 9.08 -4.97
CA LYS A 122 7.35 10.53 -4.66
C LYS A 122 6.69 11.34 -5.78
N GLU A 123 7.02 11.02 -7.02
CA GLU A 123 6.48 11.71 -8.18
C GLU A 123 4.98 11.47 -8.37
N ASN A 124 4.50 10.24 -8.16
CA ASN A 124 3.07 9.94 -8.18
C ASN A 124 2.31 10.71 -7.09
N ILE A 125 2.89 10.87 -5.90
CA ILE A 125 2.27 11.66 -4.82
C ILE A 125 2.21 13.15 -5.19
N ARG A 126 3.26 13.70 -5.81
CA ARG A 126 3.25 15.09 -6.32
C ARG A 126 2.18 15.26 -7.40
N ASN A 127 2.11 14.35 -8.36
CA ASN A 127 1.12 14.42 -9.43
C ASN A 127 -0.32 14.28 -8.90
N LEU A 128 -0.53 13.43 -7.88
CA LEU A 128 -1.82 13.32 -7.19
C LEU A 128 -2.19 14.63 -6.49
N ARG A 129 -1.26 15.22 -5.74
CA ARG A 129 -1.43 16.49 -5.03
C ARG A 129 -1.72 17.65 -5.98
N ASP A 130 -1.01 17.71 -7.11
CA ASP A 130 -1.07 18.81 -8.07
C ASP A 130 -2.13 18.59 -9.16
N SER A 131 -2.81 17.44 -9.12
CA SER A 131 -3.87 17.08 -10.07
C SER A 131 -3.38 17.04 -11.52
N THR A 132 -2.19 16.49 -11.74
CA THR A 132 -1.53 16.41 -13.05
C THR A 132 -1.50 14.98 -13.59
N GLY A 133 -1.26 14.84 -14.90
CA GLY A 133 -1.13 13.55 -15.57
C GLY A 133 -2.35 12.65 -15.34
N ASN A 134 -2.10 11.44 -14.81
CA ASN A 134 -3.15 10.46 -14.52
C ASN A 134 -4.10 10.88 -13.39
N TYR A 135 -3.88 12.01 -12.71
CA TYR A 135 -4.66 12.43 -11.54
C TYR A 135 -5.56 13.65 -11.81
N ILE A 136 -5.63 14.14 -13.05
CA ILE A 136 -6.42 15.33 -13.41
C ILE A 136 -7.91 15.24 -13.07
N ASN A 137 -8.46 14.03 -13.09
CA ASN A 137 -9.88 13.76 -12.84
C ASN A 137 -10.13 13.20 -11.43
N ILE A 138 -9.19 13.35 -10.50
CA ILE A 138 -9.37 12.93 -9.11
C ILE A 138 -9.97 14.09 -8.32
N PRO A 139 -11.12 13.90 -7.66
CA PRO A 139 -11.71 14.92 -6.80
C PRO A 139 -10.74 15.33 -5.69
N ARG A 140 -10.59 16.63 -5.46
CA ARG A 140 -9.70 17.20 -4.42
C ARG A 140 -10.35 17.27 -3.03
N GLU A 141 -11.62 16.88 -2.99
CA GLU A 141 -12.52 17.03 -1.86
C GLU A 141 -13.32 15.74 -1.74
N ILE A 142 -13.47 15.27 -0.50
CA ILE A 142 -14.29 14.13 -0.16
C ILE A 142 -15.46 14.64 0.67
N TYR A 143 -16.63 14.09 0.37
CA TYR A 143 -17.87 14.37 1.04
C TYR A 143 -18.30 13.10 1.76
N TYR A 144 -18.70 13.22 3.01
CA TYR A 144 -19.24 12.09 3.74
C TYR A 144 -20.42 12.50 4.61
N LYS A 145 -21.32 11.55 4.84
CA LYS A 145 -22.42 11.69 5.80
C LYS A 145 -22.65 10.36 6.51
N THR A 146 -23.29 10.44 7.67
CA THR A 146 -23.68 9.26 8.44
C THR A 146 -25.18 9.15 8.45
N ASP A 147 -25.68 8.06 7.90
CA ASP A 147 -27.11 7.73 7.89
C ASP A 147 -27.38 6.71 9.01
N THR A 148 -28.45 6.93 9.78
CA THR A 148 -28.90 5.95 10.80
C THR A 148 -29.79 4.94 10.10
N PHE A 149 -29.43 3.66 10.15
CA PHE A 149 -30.14 2.59 9.46
C PHE A 149 -31.07 1.82 10.42
N ALA A 150 -30.59 1.54 11.63
CA ALA A 150 -31.35 0.95 12.75
C ALA A 150 -30.81 1.51 14.08
N SER A 151 -31.38 1.09 15.23
CA SER A 151 -30.93 1.56 16.57
C SER A 151 -29.43 1.41 16.80
N ASP A 152 -28.83 0.37 16.20
CA ASP A 152 -27.44 -0.03 16.43
C ASP A 152 -26.60 -0.12 15.15
N GLU A 153 -27.15 0.29 14.00
CA GLU A 153 -26.47 0.25 12.71
C GLU A 153 -26.45 1.63 12.04
N PHE A 154 -25.25 2.08 11.66
CA PHE A 154 -25.01 3.33 10.95
C PHE A 154 -24.23 3.06 9.68
N HIS A 155 -24.61 3.72 8.58
CA HIS A 155 -23.88 3.66 7.32
C HIS A 155 -23.13 4.98 7.10
N ILE A 156 -21.88 4.89 6.66
CA ILE A 156 -21.11 6.04 6.23
C ILE A 156 -21.14 6.04 4.70
N THR A 157 -21.72 7.08 4.13
CA THR A 157 -21.77 7.28 2.68
C THR A 157 -20.66 8.25 2.29
N PHE A 158 -19.88 7.90 1.27
CA PHE A 158 -18.81 8.73 0.72
C PHE A 158 -19.13 9.16 -0.72
N TYR A 159 -18.69 10.37 -1.09
CA TYR A 159 -18.63 10.89 -2.45
C TYR A 159 -17.31 11.65 -2.65
N GLY A 160 -16.75 11.64 -3.86
CA GLY A 160 -15.44 12.23 -4.15
C GLY A 160 -14.28 11.22 -4.02
N LEU A 161 -14.58 9.91 -3.97
CA LEU A 161 -13.57 8.85 -3.96
C LEU A 161 -13.29 8.30 -5.36
N LYS A 162 -14.24 8.44 -6.29
CA LYS A 162 -14.09 7.95 -7.67
C LYS A 162 -13.68 9.09 -8.60
N ARG A 163 -13.04 8.71 -9.71
CA ARG A 163 -12.72 9.65 -10.79
C ARG A 163 -13.99 10.33 -11.29
N ASN A 164 -13.89 11.63 -11.56
CA ASN A 164 -14.97 12.49 -12.07
C ASN A 164 -16.14 12.74 -11.10
N GLU A 165 -16.05 12.39 -9.82
CA GLU A 165 -17.04 12.80 -8.80
C GLU A 165 -16.76 14.26 -8.37
N THR A 166 -17.08 15.22 -9.25
CA THR A 166 -16.69 16.64 -9.11
C THR A 166 -17.75 17.55 -8.50
N GLU A 167 -18.94 17.03 -8.19
CA GLU A 167 -20.02 17.85 -7.62
C GLU A 167 -19.72 18.26 -6.17
N ASP A 168 -20.02 19.51 -5.82
CA ASP A 168 -20.07 19.91 -4.42
C ASP A 168 -21.40 19.48 -3.79
N LYS A 169 -21.37 18.37 -3.03
CA LYS A 169 -22.57 17.83 -2.37
C LYS A 169 -23.17 18.73 -1.31
N THR A 170 -22.42 19.70 -0.77
CA THR A 170 -22.98 20.70 0.15
C THR A 170 -23.82 21.75 -0.58
N VAL A 171 -23.63 21.90 -1.89
CA VAL A 171 -24.38 22.83 -2.75
C VAL A 171 -25.47 22.11 -3.54
N THR A 172 -25.19 20.93 -4.10
CA THR A 172 -26.18 20.16 -4.88
C THR A 172 -27.22 19.46 -4.00
N GLU A 173 -26.85 19.12 -2.75
CA GLU A 173 -27.70 18.42 -1.79
C GLU A 173 -27.63 19.03 -0.37
N PRO A 174 -27.93 20.33 -0.20
CA PRO A 174 -27.67 21.06 1.05
C PRO A 174 -28.44 20.52 2.27
N SER A 175 -29.59 19.88 2.05
CA SER A 175 -30.43 19.31 3.11
C SER A 175 -30.04 17.89 3.52
N LYS A 176 -29.04 17.27 2.88
CA LYS A 176 -28.64 15.87 3.12
C LYS A 176 -27.52 15.71 4.16
N GLY A 177 -27.10 16.79 4.80
CA GLY A 177 -26.14 16.73 5.93
C GLY A 177 -24.72 16.30 5.53
N TRP A 178 -24.31 16.58 4.30
CA TRP A 178 -22.96 16.29 3.83
C TRP A 178 -21.90 17.11 4.55
N ILE A 179 -20.83 16.46 4.97
CA ILE A 179 -19.62 17.10 5.49
C ILE A 179 -18.57 17.07 4.39
N LYS A 180 -18.09 18.25 4.02
CA LYS A 180 -17.01 18.45 3.03
C LYS A 180 -15.65 18.48 3.71
N LYS A 181 -14.67 17.78 3.16
CA LYS A 181 -13.26 17.82 3.60
C LYS A 181 -12.30 17.77 2.41
N SER A 182 -11.26 18.60 2.44
CA SER A 182 -10.13 18.47 1.51
C SER A 182 -9.10 17.49 2.06
N TRP A 183 -8.55 16.65 1.20
CA TRP A 183 -7.41 15.77 1.52
C TRP A 183 -6.08 16.34 1.01
N VAL A 184 -6.11 17.48 0.30
CA VAL A 184 -4.91 18.15 -0.22
C VAL A 184 -4.49 19.32 0.66
N ASN A 185 -5.45 20.08 1.18
CA ASN A 185 -5.21 21.26 2.01
C ASN A 185 -5.89 21.13 3.38
N SER A 186 -5.20 21.59 4.42
CA SER A 186 -5.72 21.71 5.77
C SER A 186 -6.81 22.79 5.83
N VAL A 187 -7.90 22.46 6.51
CA VAL A 187 -9.04 23.37 6.70
C VAL A 187 -8.78 24.45 7.76
N SER A 188 -7.80 24.27 8.64
CA SER A 188 -7.55 25.20 9.75
C SER A 188 -6.66 26.39 9.38
N ASN A 189 -5.72 26.19 8.47
CA ASN A 189 -4.67 27.18 8.13
C ASN A 189 -4.32 27.22 6.63
N GLY A 190 -4.99 26.44 5.79
CA GLY A 190 -4.73 26.38 4.35
C GLY A 190 -3.42 25.69 3.96
N GLU A 191 -2.71 25.07 4.92
CA GLU A 191 -1.46 24.37 4.65
C GLU A 191 -1.66 23.15 3.75
N GLN A 192 -0.69 22.88 2.88
CA GLN A 192 -0.69 21.70 2.03
C GLN A 192 -0.36 20.44 2.85
N LEU A 193 -1.28 19.49 2.88
CA LEU A 193 -1.16 18.24 3.66
C LEU A 193 -0.09 17.31 3.08
N LEU A 194 0.05 17.30 1.75
CA LEU A 194 1.07 16.54 1.01
C LEU A 194 2.23 17.45 0.57
N ASN A 195 2.78 18.25 1.49
CA ASN A 195 3.89 19.15 1.16
C ASN A 195 5.19 18.40 0.77
N ASP A 196 6.11 19.10 0.11
CA ASP A 196 7.36 18.51 -0.36
C ASP A 196 8.23 17.97 0.78
N THR A 197 8.20 18.59 1.96
CA THR A 197 8.92 18.10 3.14
C THR A 197 8.45 16.70 3.52
N TRP A 198 7.13 16.51 3.61
CA TRP A 198 6.51 15.22 3.91
C TRP A 198 6.83 14.17 2.83
N ILE A 199 6.71 14.53 1.56
CA ILE A 199 7.04 13.64 0.42
C ILE A 199 8.52 13.24 0.47
N ASN A 200 9.39 14.17 0.84
CA ASN A 200 10.83 13.89 0.90
C ASN A 200 11.21 12.97 2.07
N TYR A 201 10.40 12.89 3.14
CA TYR A 201 10.61 11.94 4.24
C TYR A 201 10.44 10.46 3.87
N LEU A 202 9.93 10.13 2.67
CA LEU A 202 9.88 8.73 2.21
C LEU A 202 11.25 8.03 2.25
N TYR A 203 12.35 8.78 2.12
CA TYR A 203 13.70 8.30 2.43
C TYR A 203 14.69 9.44 2.69
N HIS A 204 15.75 9.13 3.43
CA HIS A 204 16.91 10.01 3.60
C HIS A 204 18.19 9.33 3.12
N GLY A 205 19.06 10.11 2.47
CA GLY A 205 20.26 9.59 1.83
C GLY A 205 19.95 8.84 0.54
N ASP A 206 20.85 7.95 0.13
CA ASP A 206 20.69 7.11 -1.06
C ASP A 206 20.09 5.74 -0.66
N PRO A 207 18.83 5.42 -1.05
CA PRO A 207 18.19 4.15 -0.71
C PRO A 207 18.97 2.92 -1.19
N ASP A 208 19.68 3.03 -2.31
CA ASP A 208 20.44 1.90 -2.87
C ASP A 208 21.73 1.63 -2.08
N LYS A 209 22.20 2.61 -1.30
CA LYS A 209 23.29 2.44 -0.33
C LYS A 209 22.77 2.12 1.07
N ARG A 210 21.53 2.50 1.41
CA ARG A 210 20.94 2.36 2.75
C ARG A 210 19.80 1.34 2.78
N GLN A 211 20.06 0.18 2.19
CA GLN A 211 19.07 -0.89 2.05
C GLN A 211 18.74 -1.58 3.38
N LEU A 212 19.75 -1.79 4.23
CA LEU A 212 19.64 -2.44 5.53
C LEU A 212 19.85 -1.44 6.68
N LEU A 213 19.34 -1.77 7.87
CA LEU A 213 19.59 -0.98 9.06
C LEU A 213 21.09 -1.00 9.42
N PRO A 214 21.65 0.11 9.92
CA PRO A 214 23.02 0.13 10.39
C PRO A 214 23.18 -0.77 11.63
N ILE A 215 24.39 -1.28 11.83
CA ILE A 215 24.80 -1.88 13.10
C ILE A 215 24.68 -0.78 14.17
N MET A 216 24.01 -1.09 15.28
CA MET A 216 23.81 -0.15 16.36
C MET A 216 25.16 0.31 16.94
N SER A 217 25.31 1.62 17.22
CA SER A 217 26.58 2.20 17.70
C SER A 217 27.09 1.54 18.97
N ILE A 218 26.21 1.04 19.85
CA ILE A 218 26.63 0.29 21.06
C ILE A 218 27.39 -1.00 20.71
N ILE A 219 27.01 -1.69 19.63
CA ILE A 219 27.66 -2.91 19.17
C ILE A 219 29.00 -2.56 18.51
N ILE A 220 29.04 -1.49 17.70
CA ILE A 220 30.28 -1.00 17.08
C ILE A 220 31.30 -0.60 18.14
N ASN A 221 30.90 0.21 19.12
CA ASN A 221 31.79 0.67 20.18
C ASN A 221 32.34 -0.50 21.02
N LYS A 222 31.49 -1.51 21.30
CA LYS A 222 31.92 -2.73 22.02
C LYS A 222 32.78 -3.65 21.17
N SER A 223 32.71 -3.56 19.85
CA SER A 223 33.50 -4.40 18.94
C SER A 223 34.99 -4.07 18.94
N GLN A 224 35.42 -2.96 19.57
CA GLN A 224 36.83 -2.53 19.61
C GLN A 224 37.47 -2.45 18.21
N GLY A 225 36.72 -1.92 17.24
CA GLY A 225 37.17 -1.77 15.86
C GLY A 225 37.05 -3.01 14.98
N LYS A 226 36.43 -4.10 15.47
CA LYS A 226 36.16 -5.31 14.67
C LYS A 226 34.95 -5.17 13.74
N LEU A 227 33.99 -4.33 14.12
CA LEU A 227 32.80 -4.04 13.31
C LEU A 227 32.82 -2.57 12.89
N LYS A 228 32.43 -2.33 11.64
CA LYS A 228 32.20 -0.99 11.08
C LYS A 228 30.91 -1.01 10.29
N ASN A 229 30.19 0.10 10.32
CA ASN A 229 29.11 0.31 9.36
C ASN A 229 29.71 0.56 7.97
N ASP A 230 29.02 0.10 6.94
CA ASP A 230 29.39 0.33 5.53
C ASP A 230 28.28 1.13 4.82
N TYR A 231 28.48 1.44 3.53
CA TYR A 231 27.51 2.10 2.65
C TYR A 231 27.02 3.49 3.12
N GLY A 232 27.95 4.26 3.71
CA GLY A 232 27.71 5.67 4.05
C GLY A 232 26.87 5.89 5.30
N TYR A 233 26.75 4.88 6.16
CA TYR A 233 26.35 5.05 7.55
C TYR A 233 27.55 5.56 8.37
N ASN A 234 27.31 6.52 9.25
CA ASN A 234 28.32 6.95 10.21
C ASN A 234 28.56 5.84 11.24
N ASN A 235 29.79 5.76 11.75
CA ASN A 235 30.11 4.92 12.92
C ASN A 235 29.65 5.61 14.20
#